data_AF-A0A0C1ZCD1-F1
#
_entry.id   AF-A0A0C1ZCD1-F1
#
_cell.length_a   1.000
_cell.length_b   1.000
_cell.length_c   1.000
_cell.angle_alpha   90.00
_cell.angle_beta   90.00
_cell.angle_gamma   90.00
#
_symmetry.space_group_name_H-M   'P 1'
#
loop_
_entity.id
_entity.type
_entity.pdbx_description
1 polymer ?
#
loop_
_entity_poly.entity_id
_entity_poly.type
_entity_poly.pdbx_seq_one_letter_code
_entity_poly.pdbx_strand_id
1 'polypeptide(L)'
;MTPLNELIQQMGFTNIPFVNEHKAARRRWTKEQAPLFIRVCENKPETAPALHLLGLLTKSHIEASALYEQHATSTHHMQQVLSDTLGDEHAEKFTNQSAEDLVLVTHLWLYTQGYLNMDFSLAHDHAEQTQSILQHELVIKRMDLDAFRTDLMQSFYLGKEANPAKASGLISWIKRLFSL
;
A
#
# COMPACT_ATOMS: atom_id res chain seq x y z
N MET A 1 13.65 -16.46 11.49
CA MET A 1 13.27 -15.54 10.39
C MET A 1 11.77 -15.27 10.55
N THR A 2 11.33 -14.01 10.56
CA THR A 2 9.90 -13.68 10.66
C THR A 2 9.24 -13.81 9.28
N PRO A 3 8.26 -14.70 9.09
CA PRO A 3 7.47 -14.80 7.86
C PRO A 3 6.82 -13.47 7.46
N LEU A 4 6.56 -13.26 6.16
CA LEU A 4 5.98 -12.01 5.65
C LEU A 4 4.64 -11.67 6.32
N ASN A 5 3.76 -12.66 6.50
CA ASN A 5 2.45 -12.47 7.14
C ASN A 5 2.57 -12.05 8.61
N GLU A 6 3.55 -12.59 9.35
CA GLU A 6 3.82 -12.20 10.72
C GLU A 6 4.40 -10.78 10.78
N LEU A 7 5.33 -10.44 9.88
CA LEU A 7 5.92 -9.11 9.82
C LEU A 7 4.86 -8.03 9.56
N ILE A 8 4.01 -8.20 8.55
CA ILE A 8 2.97 -7.20 8.23
C ILE A 8 1.96 -7.06 9.38
N GLN A 9 1.69 -8.13 10.13
CA GLN A 9 0.84 -8.08 11.31
C GLN A 9 1.52 -7.33 12.46
N GLN A 10 2.79 -7.62 12.74
CA GLN A 10 3.58 -6.92 13.75
C GLN A 10 3.72 -5.42 13.43
N MET A 11 3.88 -5.08 12.15
CA MET A 11 3.95 -3.69 11.70
C MET A 11 2.60 -2.98 11.74
N GLY A 12 1.47 -3.69 11.86
CA GLY A 12 0.14 -3.07 12.00
C GLY A 12 -0.59 -2.78 10.69
N PHE A 13 -0.29 -3.50 9.59
CA PHE A 13 -0.93 -3.24 8.27
C PHE A 13 -2.47 -3.37 8.30
N THR A 14 -3.03 -4.08 9.27
CA THR A 14 -4.48 -4.21 9.46
C THR A 14 -5.15 -2.91 9.90
N ASN A 15 -4.38 -1.90 10.32
CA ASN A 15 -4.90 -0.60 10.72
C ASN A 15 -5.17 0.32 9.51
N ILE A 16 -4.72 -0.07 8.32
CA ILE A 16 -4.99 0.67 7.08
C ILE A 16 -6.41 0.31 6.62
N PRO A 17 -7.34 1.29 6.51
CA PRO A 17 -8.74 1.02 6.15
C PRO A 17 -8.89 0.21 4.87
N PHE A 18 -8.28 0.68 3.78
CA PHE A 18 -8.30 -0.01 2.48
C PHE A 18 -7.83 -1.47 2.57
N VAL A 19 -6.71 -1.72 3.27
CA VAL A 19 -6.14 -3.08 3.41
C VAL A 19 -7.06 -4.02 4.20
N ASN A 20 -7.81 -3.47 5.16
CA ASN A 20 -8.77 -4.24 5.95
C ASN A 20 -10.05 -4.57 5.16
N GLU A 21 -10.47 -3.68 4.27
CA GLU A 21 -11.61 -3.89 3.37
C GLU A 21 -11.25 -4.87 2.23
N HIS A 22 -10.06 -4.74 1.66
CA HIS A 22 -9.59 -5.53 0.50
C HIS A 22 -8.79 -6.78 0.90
N LYS A 23 -9.38 -7.62 1.77
CA LYS A 23 -8.72 -8.82 2.34
C LYS A 23 -8.26 -9.84 1.29
N ALA A 24 -9.00 -9.96 0.19
CA ALA A 24 -8.68 -10.89 -0.90
C ALA A 24 -7.39 -10.47 -1.62
N ALA A 25 -7.28 -9.20 -2.00
CA ALA A 25 -6.09 -8.63 -2.62
C ALA A 25 -4.88 -8.73 -1.70
N ARG A 26 -5.04 -8.37 -0.42
CA ARG A 26 -3.98 -8.56 0.61
C ARG A 26 -3.48 -10.00 0.67
N ARG A 27 -4.40 -10.97 0.77
CA ARG A 27 -4.04 -12.38 0.86
C ARG A 27 -3.30 -12.86 -0.39
N ARG A 28 -3.76 -12.44 -1.58
CA ARG A 28 -3.12 -12.76 -2.85
C ARG A 28 -1.69 -12.23 -2.90
N TRP A 29 -1.51 -10.93 -2.67
CA TRP A 29 -0.19 -10.29 -2.65
C TRP A 29 0.75 -10.94 -1.63
N THR A 30 0.31 -11.14 -0.38
CA THR A 30 1.14 -11.79 0.65
C THR A 30 1.56 -13.20 0.25
N LYS A 31 0.66 -13.99 -0.34
CA LYS A 31 0.97 -15.36 -0.79
C LYS A 31 1.99 -15.36 -1.93
N GLU A 32 1.83 -14.47 -2.90
CA GLU A 32 2.70 -14.35 -4.07
C GLU A 32 4.12 -13.90 -3.69
N GLN A 33 4.23 -12.95 -2.77
CA GLN A 33 5.51 -12.35 -2.43
C GLN A 33 6.26 -13.08 -1.30
N ALA A 34 5.60 -13.93 -0.51
CA ALA A 34 6.22 -14.64 0.61
C ALA A 34 7.49 -15.44 0.24
N PRO A 35 7.54 -16.21 -0.87
CA PRO A 35 8.74 -16.96 -1.24
C PRO A 35 9.95 -16.04 -1.53
N LEU A 36 9.72 -14.92 -2.22
CA LEU A 36 10.77 -13.95 -2.51
C LEU A 36 11.24 -13.26 -1.22
N PHE A 37 10.31 -12.91 -0.33
CA PHE A 37 10.63 -12.31 0.96
C PHE A 37 11.54 -13.20 1.82
N ILE A 38 11.23 -14.51 1.90
CA ILE A 38 12.07 -15.49 2.59
C ILE A 38 13.48 -15.47 2.01
N ARG A 39 13.60 -15.61 0.69
CA ARG A 39 14.89 -15.67 0.00
C ARG A 39 15.74 -14.41 0.23
N VAL A 40 15.15 -13.21 0.17
CA VAL A 40 15.94 -11.97 0.38
C VAL A 40 16.37 -11.80 1.84
N CYS A 41 15.55 -12.24 2.80
CA CYS A 41 15.92 -12.23 4.22
C CYS A 41 17.05 -13.23 4.51
N GLU A 42 17.03 -14.42 3.90
CA GLU A 42 18.07 -15.43 4.06
C GLU A 42 19.40 -15.00 3.41
N ASN A 43 19.34 -14.32 2.26
CA ASN A 43 20.53 -13.86 1.55
C ASN A 43 21.23 -12.68 2.25
N LYS A 44 20.50 -11.89 3.04
CA LYS A 44 21.00 -10.69 3.75
C LYS A 44 20.44 -10.63 5.16
N PRO A 45 20.82 -11.58 6.04
CA PRO A 45 20.24 -11.74 7.38
C PRO A 45 20.57 -10.57 8.33
N GLU A 46 21.62 -9.80 8.04
CA GLU A 46 22.02 -8.61 8.79
C GLU A 46 21.11 -7.39 8.54
N THR A 47 20.35 -7.40 7.45
CA THR A 47 19.44 -6.32 7.08
C THR A 47 18.09 -6.50 7.78
N ALA A 48 17.56 -5.43 8.38
CA ALA A 48 16.29 -5.49 9.08
C ALA A 48 15.13 -5.92 8.14
N PRO A 49 14.23 -6.82 8.58
CA PRO A 49 13.13 -7.33 7.74
C PRO A 49 12.25 -6.23 7.11
N ALA A 50 12.03 -5.11 7.82
CA ALA A 50 11.27 -3.98 7.29
C ALA A 50 11.94 -3.31 6.07
N LEU A 51 13.27 -3.33 5.96
CA LEU A 51 14.00 -2.83 4.79
C LEU A 51 13.87 -3.79 3.59
N HIS A 52 13.88 -5.09 3.84
CA HIS A 52 13.57 -6.09 2.80
C HIS A 52 12.15 -5.93 2.29
N LEU A 53 11.20 -5.69 3.21
CA LEU A 53 9.80 -5.42 2.87
C LEU A 53 9.66 -4.14 2.02
N LEU A 54 10.38 -3.07 2.37
CA LEU A 54 10.40 -1.85 1.54
C LEU A 54 10.86 -2.16 0.11
N GLY A 55 11.96 -2.89 -0.06
CA GLY A 55 12.45 -3.25 -1.39
C GLY A 55 11.45 -4.11 -2.18
N LEU A 56 10.79 -5.05 -1.50
CA LEU A 56 9.76 -5.90 -2.09
C LEU A 56 8.52 -5.10 -2.53
N LEU A 57 8.11 -4.11 -1.72
CA LEU A 57 6.99 -3.21 -2.02
C LEU A 57 7.34 -2.25 -3.16
N THR A 58 8.55 -1.71 -3.21
CA THR A 58 9.02 -0.90 -4.35
C THR A 58 8.96 -1.72 -5.65
N LYS A 59 9.44 -2.97 -5.63
CA LYS A 59 9.32 -3.88 -6.79
C LYS A 59 7.85 -4.13 -7.15
N SER A 60 7.02 -4.46 -6.16
CA SER A 60 5.60 -4.74 -6.37
C SER A 60 4.86 -3.55 -6.96
N HIS A 61 5.20 -2.33 -6.54
CA HIS A 61 4.59 -1.09 -7.04
C HIS A 61 4.93 -0.87 -8.51
N ILE A 62 6.21 -1.05 -8.90
CA ILE A 62 6.66 -0.95 -10.30
C ILE A 62 5.90 -1.97 -11.17
N GLU A 63 5.81 -3.23 -10.71
CA GLU A 63 5.13 -4.29 -11.46
C GLU A 63 3.63 -4.06 -11.56
N ALA A 64 2.96 -3.66 -10.48
CA ALA A 64 1.53 -3.37 -10.47
C ALA A 64 1.19 -2.15 -11.34
N SER A 65 2.04 -1.12 -11.33
CA SER A 65 1.91 0.06 -12.19
C SER A 65 1.98 -0.33 -13.66
N ALA A 66 3.03 -1.07 -14.05
CA ALA A 66 3.19 -1.54 -15.43
C ALA A 66 2.03 -2.45 -15.87
N LEU A 67 1.57 -3.34 -14.99
CA LEU A 67 0.45 -4.24 -15.28
C LEU A 67 -0.87 -3.47 -15.48
N TYR A 68 -1.15 -2.48 -14.63
CA TYR A 68 -2.32 -1.63 -14.80
C TYR A 68 -2.26 -0.86 -16.13
N GLU A 69 -1.14 -0.20 -16.43
CA GLU A 69 -0.97 0.57 -17.67
C GLU A 69 -1.11 -0.31 -18.91
N GLN A 70 -0.53 -1.52 -18.89
CA GLN A 70 -0.64 -2.48 -20.00
C GLN A 70 -2.10 -2.87 -20.29
N HIS A 71 -2.96 -2.90 -19.27
CA HIS A 71 -4.35 -3.34 -19.40
C HIS A 71 -5.36 -2.19 -19.42
N ALA A 72 -4.95 -0.94 -19.14
CA ALA A 72 -5.84 0.20 -18.97
C ALA A 72 -6.83 0.38 -20.14
N THR A 73 -6.35 0.32 -21.38
CA THR A 73 -7.20 0.45 -22.58
C THR A 73 -8.21 -0.69 -22.69
N SER A 74 -7.78 -1.93 -22.46
CA SER A 74 -8.66 -3.10 -22.59
C SER A 74 -9.73 -3.11 -21.50
N THR A 75 -9.36 -2.77 -20.27
CA THR A 75 -10.31 -2.66 -19.17
C THR A 75 -11.29 -1.51 -19.39
N HIS A 76 -10.86 -0.39 -19.96
CA HIS A 76 -11.76 0.71 -20.32
C HIS A 76 -12.84 0.26 -21.31
N HIS A 77 -12.45 -0.38 -22.41
CA HIS A 77 -13.42 -0.88 -23.39
C HIS A 77 -14.38 -1.91 -22.79
N MET A 78 -13.87 -2.80 -21.93
CA MET A 78 -14.73 -3.73 -21.19
C MET A 78 -15.74 -2.98 -20.32
N GLN A 79 -15.32 -1.95 -19.60
CA GLN A 79 -16.20 -1.16 -18.74
C GLN A 79 -17.25 -0.39 -19.54
N GLN A 80 -16.90 0.14 -20.71
CA GLN A 80 -17.86 0.75 -21.64
C GLN A 80 -18.91 -0.26 -22.10
N VAL A 81 -18.49 -1.44 -22.54
CA VAL A 81 -19.42 -2.50 -22.96
C VAL A 81 -20.35 -2.91 -21.81
N LEU A 82 -19.82 -3.00 -20.58
CA LEU A 82 -20.63 -3.32 -19.40
C LEU A 82 -21.65 -2.22 -19.09
N SER A 83 -21.24 -0.95 -19.13
CA SER A 83 -22.13 0.21 -18.94
C SER A 83 -23.21 0.24 -20.02
N ASP A 84 -22.84 0.09 -21.29
CA ASP A 84 -23.77 0.10 -22.42
C ASP A 84 -24.78 -1.06 -22.35
N THR A 85 -24.38 -2.20 -21.80
CA THR A 85 -25.22 -3.42 -21.80
C THR A 85 -26.05 -3.57 -20.52
N LEU A 86 -25.50 -3.20 -19.36
CA LEU A 86 -26.10 -3.45 -18.05
C LEU A 86 -26.58 -2.18 -17.35
N GLY A 87 -26.24 -0.99 -17.88
CA GLY A 87 -26.40 0.28 -17.20
C GLY A 87 -25.35 0.50 -16.11
N ASP A 88 -25.10 1.77 -15.79
CA ASP A 88 -24.05 2.18 -14.85
C ASP A 88 -24.16 1.51 -13.46
N GLU A 89 -25.39 1.34 -12.95
CA GLU A 89 -25.67 0.72 -11.63
C GLU A 89 -25.14 -0.72 -11.51
N HIS A 90 -25.10 -1.46 -12.62
CA HIS A 90 -24.62 -2.83 -12.63
C HIS A 90 -23.17 -2.92 -13.10
N ALA A 91 -22.74 -2.04 -14.00
CA ALA A 91 -21.36 -1.97 -14.48
C ALA A 91 -20.36 -1.59 -13.38
N GLU A 92 -20.74 -0.71 -12.44
CA GLU A 92 -19.88 -0.30 -11.32
C GLU A 92 -19.49 -1.44 -10.36
N LYS A 93 -20.23 -2.57 -10.40
CA LYS A 93 -19.94 -3.76 -9.59
C LYS A 93 -18.75 -4.57 -10.12
N PHE A 94 -18.31 -4.30 -11.35
CA PHE A 94 -17.13 -4.92 -11.92
C PHE A 94 -15.88 -4.14 -11.51
N THR A 95 -15.02 -4.79 -10.75
CA THR A 95 -13.79 -4.18 -10.23
C THR A 95 -12.61 -4.44 -11.13
N ASN A 96 -11.87 -3.40 -11.50
CA ASN A 96 -10.58 -3.52 -12.13
C ASN A 96 -9.54 -4.08 -11.14
N GLN A 97 -9.20 -5.35 -11.28
CA GLN A 97 -8.34 -6.05 -10.33
C GLN A 97 -6.91 -5.48 -10.28
N SER A 98 -6.35 -5.07 -11.42
CA SER A 98 -5.00 -4.48 -11.45
C SER A 98 -4.97 -3.10 -10.81
N ALA A 99 -6.05 -2.33 -10.91
CA ALA A 99 -6.20 -1.08 -10.17
C ALA A 99 -6.26 -1.33 -8.66
N GLU A 100 -7.08 -2.29 -8.21
CA GLU A 100 -7.17 -2.66 -6.79
C GLU A 100 -5.82 -3.12 -6.23
N ASP A 101 -5.08 -3.95 -6.97
CA ASP A 101 -3.77 -4.44 -6.55
C ASP A 101 -2.73 -3.30 -6.51
N LEU A 102 -2.76 -2.35 -7.45
CA LEU A 102 -1.89 -1.16 -7.41
C LEU A 102 -2.19 -0.28 -6.18
N VAL A 103 -3.46 0.03 -5.92
CA VAL A 103 -3.87 0.83 -4.75
C VAL A 103 -3.43 0.15 -3.45
N LEU A 104 -3.69 -1.16 -3.33
CA LEU A 104 -3.27 -1.96 -2.19
C LEU A 104 -1.75 -1.83 -1.96
N VAL A 105 -0.95 -2.09 -2.99
CA VAL A 105 0.51 -2.06 -2.88
C VAL A 105 1.01 -0.66 -2.50
N THR A 106 0.42 0.40 -3.07
CA THR A 106 0.77 1.78 -2.71
C THR A 106 0.50 2.06 -1.24
N HIS A 107 -0.65 1.66 -0.68
CA HIS A 107 -0.91 1.79 0.75
C HIS A 107 0.14 1.09 1.62
N LEU A 108 0.46 -0.17 1.29
CA LEU A 108 1.46 -0.93 2.03
C LEU A 108 2.86 -0.29 1.94
N TRP A 109 3.19 0.24 0.75
CA TRP A 109 4.46 0.88 0.48
C TRP A 109 4.62 2.19 1.24
N LEU A 110 3.64 3.09 1.16
CA LEU A 110 3.63 4.36 1.88
C LEU A 110 3.63 4.14 3.40
N TYR A 111 2.86 3.16 3.88
CA TYR A 111 2.90 2.76 5.29
C TYR A 111 4.31 2.33 5.71
N THR A 112 4.97 1.49 4.92
CA THR A 112 6.33 1.03 5.23
C THR A 112 7.33 2.18 5.21
N GLN A 113 7.20 3.12 4.28
CA GLN A 113 8.02 4.34 4.25
C GLN A 113 7.83 5.17 5.52
N GLY A 114 6.59 5.37 5.95
CA GLY A 114 6.26 6.04 7.21
C GLY A 114 6.81 5.32 8.42
N TYR A 115 6.64 3.99 8.48
CA TYR A 115 7.19 3.13 9.53
C TYR A 115 8.71 3.24 9.62
N LEU A 116 9.40 3.41 8.50
CA LEU A 116 10.85 3.61 8.47
C LEU A 116 11.28 5.06 8.69
N ASN A 117 10.35 5.98 8.99
CA ASN A 117 10.59 7.43 9.10
C ASN A 117 11.30 8.02 7.86
N MET A 118 10.93 7.56 6.67
CA MET A 118 11.42 8.15 5.42
C MET A 118 10.85 9.56 5.20
N ASP A 119 11.43 10.27 4.23
CA ASP A 119 11.02 11.65 3.93
C ASP A 119 9.56 11.72 3.46
N PHE A 120 8.83 12.71 3.97
CA PHE A 120 7.43 12.91 3.65
C PHE A 120 7.22 13.35 2.19
N SER A 121 8.10 14.18 1.65
CA SER A 121 7.99 14.71 0.29
C SER A 121 8.10 13.57 -0.72
N LEU A 122 9.03 12.63 -0.48
CA LEU A 122 9.16 11.42 -1.27
C LEU A 122 7.88 10.56 -1.25
N ALA A 123 7.28 10.36 -0.08
CA ALA A 123 6.03 9.62 0.05
C ALA A 123 4.87 10.33 -0.68
N HIS A 124 4.82 11.66 -0.61
CA HIS A 124 3.85 12.47 -1.34
C HIS A 124 3.99 12.32 -2.86
N ASP A 125 5.22 12.39 -3.39
CA ASP A 125 5.49 12.22 -4.82
C ASP A 125 5.04 10.83 -5.32
N HIS A 126 5.26 9.78 -4.52
CA HIS A 126 4.79 8.43 -4.84
C HIS A 126 3.25 8.30 -4.82
N ALA A 127 2.57 9.00 -3.91
CA ALA A 127 1.11 9.04 -3.87
C ALA A 127 0.55 9.77 -5.10
N GLU A 128 1.13 10.90 -5.48
CA GLU A 128 0.78 11.66 -6.68
C GLU A 128 1.03 10.86 -7.96
N GLN A 129 2.16 10.15 -8.06
CA GLN A 129 2.44 9.26 -9.19
C GLN A 129 1.38 8.16 -9.32
N THR A 130 0.99 7.51 -8.21
CA THR A 130 -0.04 6.47 -8.23
C THR A 130 -1.40 7.03 -8.66
N GLN A 131 -1.77 8.21 -8.15
CA GLN A 131 -2.99 8.90 -8.55
C GLN A 131 -2.98 9.23 -10.06
N SER A 132 -1.85 9.69 -10.59
CA SER A 132 -1.68 9.98 -12.02
C SER A 132 -1.86 8.74 -12.89
N ILE A 133 -1.23 7.62 -12.52
CA ILE A 133 -1.40 6.33 -13.21
C ILE A 133 -2.88 5.92 -13.20
N LEU A 134 -3.55 6.04 -12.05
CA LEU A 134 -4.95 5.62 -11.88
C LEU A 134 -5.98 6.66 -12.34
N GLN A 135 -5.57 7.79 -12.92
CA GLN A 135 -6.46 8.93 -13.17
C GLN A 135 -7.76 8.53 -13.88
N HIS A 136 -7.66 7.69 -14.91
CA HIS A 136 -8.80 7.23 -15.68
C HIS A 136 -9.77 6.36 -14.85
N GLU A 137 -9.26 5.43 -14.04
CA GLU A 137 -10.06 4.59 -13.14
C GLU A 137 -10.78 5.46 -12.09
N LEU A 138 -10.08 6.43 -11.51
CA LEU A 138 -10.63 7.33 -10.50
C LEU A 138 -11.77 8.19 -11.06
N VAL A 139 -11.66 8.65 -12.31
CA VAL A 139 -12.72 9.39 -13.01
C VAL A 139 -13.96 8.52 -13.25
N ILE A 140 -13.79 7.28 -13.71
CA ILE A 140 -14.91 6.35 -13.91
C ILE A 140 -15.66 6.10 -12.59
N LYS A 141 -14.92 5.90 -11.51
CA LYS A 141 -15.48 5.70 -10.17
C LYS A 141 -15.96 6.98 -9.50
N ARG A 142 -15.87 8.13 -10.16
CA ARG A 142 -16.25 9.45 -9.65
C ARG A 142 -15.60 9.75 -8.28
N MET A 143 -14.36 9.32 -8.11
CA MET A 143 -13.59 9.55 -6.90
C MET A 143 -13.00 10.95 -6.90
N ASP A 144 -13.05 11.62 -5.75
CA ASP A 144 -12.33 12.87 -5.54
C ASP A 144 -10.82 12.57 -5.49
N LEU A 145 -10.08 13.22 -6.40
CA LEU A 145 -8.65 13.01 -6.55
C LEU A 145 -7.87 13.40 -5.28
N ASP A 146 -8.20 14.54 -4.67
CA ASP A 146 -7.51 15.01 -3.46
C ASP A 146 -7.84 14.14 -2.26
N ALA A 147 -9.10 13.67 -2.15
CA ALA A 147 -9.49 12.70 -1.13
C ALA A 147 -8.73 11.38 -1.29
N PHE A 148 -8.60 10.87 -2.52
CA PHE A 148 -7.84 9.65 -2.80
C PHE A 148 -6.36 9.79 -2.41
N ARG A 149 -5.72 10.90 -2.79
CA ARG A 149 -4.32 11.15 -2.39
C ARG A 149 -4.18 11.30 -0.87
N THR A 150 -5.15 11.92 -0.21
CA THR A 150 -5.19 12.04 1.26
C THR A 150 -5.28 10.67 1.92
N ASP A 151 -6.11 9.77 1.39
CA ASP A 151 -6.26 8.40 1.88
C ASP A 151 -4.95 7.57 1.71
N LEU A 152 -4.27 7.71 0.56
CA LEU A 152 -2.93 7.15 0.37
C LEU A 152 -1.94 7.67 1.44
N MET A 153 -1.89 8.98 1.65
CA MET A 153 -0.98 9.61 2.60
C MET A 153 -1.32 9.29 4.06
N GLN A 154 -2.58 9.01 4.38
CA GLN A 154 -2.97 8.51 5.70
C GLN A 154 -2.20 7.24 6.07
N SER A 155 -1.90 6.37 5.09
CA SER A 155 -1.11 5.16 5.33
C SER A 155 0.32 5.46 5.77
N PHE A 156 0.96 6.48 5.18
CA PHE A 156 2.27 6.95 5.63
C PHE A 156 2.23 7.41 7.10
N TYR A 157 1.21 8.18 7.49
CA TYR A 157 1.08 8.64 8.88
C TYR A 157 0.84 7.49 9.85
N LEU A 158 -0.05 6.55 9.52
CA LEU A 158 -0.29 5.35 10.32
C LEU A 158 1.00 4.54 10.51
N GLY A 159 1.79 4.36 9.45
CA GLY A 159 3.09 3.71 9.54
C GLY A 159 4.04 4.44 10.48
N LYS A 160 4.11 5.77 10.36
CA LYS A 160 4.94 6.63 11.21
C LYS A 160 4.54 6.58 12.68
N GLU A 161 3.27 6.32 12.99
CA GLU A 161 2.76 6.13 14.35
C GLU A 161 3.06 4.73 14.89
N ALA A 162 3.03 3.71 14.03
CA ALA A 162 3.32 2.34 14.38
C ALA A 162 4.81 2.06 14.66
N ASN A 163 5.72 2.98 14.33
CA ASN A 163 7.15 2.80 14.60
C ASN A 163 7.44 2.77 16.13
N PRO A 164 7.99 1.66 16.67
CA PRO A 164 8.24 1.50 18.11
C PRO A 164 9.28 2.48 18.68
N ALA A 165 10.16 3.06 17.86
CA ALA A 165 11.14 4.04 18.30
C ALA A 165 10.50 5.36 18.80
N LYS A 166 9.25 5.66 18.39
CA LYS A 166 8.50 6.79 18.97
C LYS A 166 7.97 6.47 20.38
N ALA A 167 7.55 5.23 20.61
CA ALA A 167 7.02 4.80 21.91
C ALA A 167 8.09 4.87 23.02
N SER A 168 9.35 4.55 22.70
CA SER A 168 10.47 4.64 23.65
C SER A 168 10.89 6.09 23.95
N GLY A 169 10.73 7.02 22.99
CA GLY A 169 11.04 8.44 23.18
C GLY A 169 10.17 9.12 24.24
N LEU A 170 8.86 8.89 24.21
CA LEU A 170 7.92 9.47 25.18
C LEU A 170 8.07 8.86 26.58
N ILE A 171 8.24 7.54 26.67
CA ILE A 171 8.44 6.84 27.95
C ILE A 171 9.78 7.23 28.58
N SER A 172 10.84 7.39 27.79
CA SER A 172 12.15 7.83 28.30
C SER A 172 12.14 9.29 28.78
N TRP A 173 11.38 10.17 28.12
CA TRP A 173 11.18 11.55 28.54
C TRP A 173 10.37 11.64 29.84
N ILE A 174 9.26 10.89 29.97
CA ILE A 174 8.46 10.83 31.21
C ILE A 174 9.28 10.25 32.36
N LYS A 175 10.04 9.17 32.14
CA LYS A 175 10.93 8.60 33.18
C LYS A 175 11.97 9.60 33.68
N ARG A 176 12.49 10.48 32.80
CA ARG A 176 13.41 11.56 33.18
C ARG A 176 12.76 12.66 34.04
N LEU A 177 11.46 12.90 33.88
CA LEU A 177 10.73 13.89 34.67
C LEU A 177 10.36 13.38 36.07
N PHE A 178 10.18 12.07 36.24
CA PHE A 178 9.87 11.44 37.53
C PHE A 178 11.08 10.85 38.25
N SER A 179 12.29 11.02 37.72
CA SER A 179 13.56 10.62 38.35
C SER A 179 14.35 11.80 38.92
N LEU A 180 13.67 12.92 39.23
CA LEU A 180 14.19 14.08 39.97
C LEU A 180 13.54 14.16 41.34
#